data_AF-A0A917W9J4-F1
#
_entry.id   AF-A0A917W9J4-F1
#
_cell.length_a   1.000
_cell.length_b   1.000
_cell.length_c   1.000
_cell.angle_alpha   90.00
_cell.angle_beta   90.00
_cell.angle_gamma   90.00
#
_symmetry.space_group_name_H-M   'P 1'
#
loop_
_entity.id
_entity.type
_entity.pdbx_description
1 polymer ?
#
loop_
_entity_poly.entity_id
_entity_poly.type
_entity_poly.pdbx_seq_one_letter_code
_entity_poly.pdbx_strand_id
1 'polypeptide(L)'
;MGRMSKHECQAVNAGGGADAVRSGTRDPAADEDARNRAADIADRARARNIGRADELAAWASIGEQGELSSEQRGEAAEIAHQLAGSAGTFGYLAATDVAREVEKLFSEADGAESWTRLTECVRDLLRRLREPPELSALD
;
A
#
# COMPACT_ATOMS: atom_id res chain seq x y z
N MET A 1 57.08 17.47 38.75
CA MET A 1 56.22 18.65 38.54
C MET A 1 56.95 19.67 37.67
N GLY A 2 56.29 20.24 36.64
CA GLY A 2 56.72 21.41 35.83
C GLY A 2 57.37 21.04 34.49
N ARG A 3 56.68 20.98 33.34
CA ARG A 3 55.98 21.98 32.48
C ARG A 3 56.89 22.71 31.46
N MET A 4 56.38 22.80 30.23
CA MET A 4 56.73 23.64 29.05
C MET A 4 57.81 23.05 28.12
N SER A 5 57.54 22.49 26.94
CA SER A 5 56.64 22.85 25.82
C SER A 5 56.96 24.21 25.17
N LYS A 6 57.69 24.17 24.06
CA LYS A 6 57.68 25.16 22.97
C LYS A 6 57.90 24.43 21.64
N HIS A 7 56.82 23.92 21.06
CA HIS A 7 56.78 23.65 19.62
C HIS A 7 56.16 24.86 18.93
N GLU A 8 56.98 25.49 18.10
CA GLU A 8 56.63 26.57 17.20
C GLU A 8 55.64 26.03 16.15
N CYS A 9 54.37 26.42 16.27
CA CYS A 9 53.35 26.18 15.24
C CYS A 9 53.35 27.37 14.29
N GLN A 10 53.95 27.18 13.11
CA GLN A 10 53.87 28.11 12.00
C GLN A 10 52.63 27.77 11.16
N ALA A 11 51.71 28.72 11.08
CA ALA A 11 50.56 28.69 10.20
C ALA A 11 51.00 28.80 8.73
N VAL A 12 50.33 28.09 7.82
CA VAL A 12 49.82 28.66 6.55
C VAL A 12 48.91 27.68 5.80
N ASN A 13 47.95 28.32 5.11
CA ASN A 13 47.16 27.88 3.97
C ASN A 13 45.86 27.09 4.20
N ALA A 14 44.82 27.92 4.37
CA ALA A 14 43.51 27.74 3.77
C ALA A 14 43.59 27.26 2.31
N GLY A 15 42.98 26.11 2.06
CA GLY A 15 42.61 25.65 0.73
C GLY A 15 41.14 25.23 0.77
N GLY A 16 40.24 26.17 0.47
CA GLY A 16 38.82 25.89 0.30
C GLY A 16 38.63 24.94 -0.87
N GLY A 17 38.27 23.70 -0.58
CA GLY A 17 37.76 22.73 -1.53
C GLY A 17 36.26 22.88 -1.60
N ALA A 18 35.79 23.46 -2.70
CA ALA A 18 34.40 23.78 -2.97
C ALA A 18 33.45 22.65 -2.59
N ASP A 19 32.54 23.00 -1.69
CA ASP A 19 31.24 22.37 -1.49
C ASP A 19 30.48 22.46 -2.82
N ALA A 20 30.76 21.52 -3.71
CA ALA A 20 30.02 21.33 -4.93
C ALA A 20 28.66 20.75 -4.53
N VAL A 21 27.78 21.64 -4.08
CA VAL A 21 26.34 21.46 -4.10
C VAL A 21 26.01 21.01 -5.52
N ARG A 22 25.90 19.69 -5.71
CA ARG A 22 25.30 19.08 -6.90
C ARG A 22 23.85 19.54 -6.89
N SER A 23 23.62 20.72 -7.45
CA SER A 23 22.31 21.19 -7.87
C SER A 23 21.90 20.27 -9.02
N GLY A 24 21.43 19.07 -8.67
CA GLY A 24 20.86 18.11 -9.60
C GLY A 24 19.60 18.73 -10.16
N THR A 25 19.71 19.32 -11.35
CA THR A 25 18.54 19.66 -12.16
C THR A 25 17.81 18.34 -12.42
N ARG A 26 16.67 18.13 -11.74
CA ARG A 26 15.77 17.03 -12.08
C ARG A 26 15.41 17.19 -13.56
N ASP A 27 15.69 16.16 -14.33
CA ASP A 27 15.29 16.10 -15.73
C ASP A 27 13.77 15.87 -15.75
N PRO A 28 12.97 16.86 -16.20
CA PRO A 28 11.51 16.75 -16.17
C PRO A 28 11.00 15.57 -17.01
N ALA A 29 11.72 15.18 -18.08
CA ALA A 29 11.33 14.05 -18.92
C ALA A 29 11.55 12.71 -18.18
N ALA A 30 12.66 12.58 -17.46
CA ALA A 30 12.93 11.38 -16.64
C ALA A 30 11.93 11.25 -15.48
N ASP A 31 11.52 12.37 -14.87
CA ASP A 31 10.49 12.39 -13.83
C ASP A 31 9.11 12.00 -14.41
N GLU A 32 8.76 12.45 -15.61
CA GLU A 32 7.52 12.08 -16.30
C GLU A 32 7.48 10.58 -16.64
N ASP A 33 8.56 10.03 -17.19
CA ASP A 33 8.69 8.59 -17.46
C ASP A 33 8.58 7.73 -16.19
N ALA A 34 9.11 8.22 -15.07
CA ALA A 34 8.97 7.54 -13.78
C ALA A 34 7.51 7.54 -13.30
N ARG A 35 6.81 8.67 -13.42
CA ARG A 35 5.38 8.79 -13.06
C ARG A 35 4.50 7.90 -13.94
N ASN A 36 4.72 7.91 -15.25
CA ASN A 36 3.97 7.07 -16.19
C ASN A 36 4.12 5.58 -15.86
N ARG A 37 5.35 5.12 -15.57
CA ARG A 37 5.58 3.74 -15.14
C ARG A 37 4.93 3.40 -13.80
N ALA A 38 4.92 4.33 -12.85
CA ALA A 38 4.26 4.14 -11.57
C ALA A 38 2.73 4.02 -11.75
N ALA A 39 2.14 4.85 -12.60
CA ALA A 39 0.72 4.78 -12.96
C ALA A 39 0.36 3.42 -13.59
N ASP A 40 1.15 2.93 -14.56
CA ASP A 40 0.95 1.61 -15.18
C ASP A 40 1.03 0.45 -14.18
N ILE A 41 1.88 0.57 -13.15
CA ILE A 41 1.97 -0.43 -12.08
C ILE A 41 0.72 -0.37 -11.19
N ALA A 42 0.28 0.84 -10.83
CA ALA A 42 -0.91 1.06 -10.02
C ALA A 42 -2.18 0.53 -10.71
N ASP A 43 -2.36 0.80 -12.01
CA ASP A 43 -3.51 0.33 -12.78
C ASP A 43 -3.57 -1.19 -12.85
N ARG A 44 -2.43 -1.86 -13.08
CA ARG A 44 -2.37 -3.33 -13.07
C ARG A 44 -2.63 -3.90 -11.69
N ALA A 45 -2.13 -3.25 -10.63
CA ALA A 45 -2.39 -3.69 -9.27
C ALA A 45 -3.87 -3.56 -8.91
N ARG A 46 -4.49 -2.42 -9.28
CA ARG A 46 -5.92 -2.18 -9.14
C ARG A 46 -6.75 -3.25 -9.87
N ALA A 47 -6.43 -3.54 -11.13
CA ALA A 47 -7.14 -4.58 -11.89
C ALA A 47 -7.06 -5.96 -11.21
N ARG A 48 -5.89 -6.34 -10.66
CA ARG A 48 -5.74 -7.57 -9.89
C ARG A 48 -6.55 -7.56 -8.59
N ASN A 49 -6.57 -6.43 -7.89
CA ASN A 49 -7.33 -6.30 -6.64
C ASN A 49 -8.84 -6.36 -6.89
N ILE A 50 -9.34 -5.85 -8.02
CA ILE A 50 -10.73 -6.03 -8.44
C ILE A 50 -11.03 -7.51 -8.66
N GLY A 51 -10.18 -8.24 -9.39
CA GLY A 51 -10.37 -9.68 -9.61
C GLY A 51 -10.42 -10.49 -8.30
N ARG A 52 -9.54 -10.16 -7.33
CA ARG A 52 -9.57 -10.74 -5.99
C ARG A 52 -10.86 -10.40 -5.23
N ALA A 53 -11.34 -9.17 -5.32
CA ALA A 53 -12.59 -8.78 -4.67
C ALA A 53 -13.82 -9.47 -5.29
N ASP A 54 -13.82 -9.74 -6.61
CA ASP A 54 -14.85 -10.55 -7.25
C ASP A 54 -14.81 -12.01 -6.77
N GLU A 55 -13.61 -12.58 -6.57
CA GLU A 55 -13.44 -13.91 -5.97
C GLU A 55 -13.98 -13.98 -4.54
N LEU A 56 -13.66 -12.98 -3.71
CA LEU A 56 -14.22 -12.86 -2.36
C LEU A 56 -15.76 -12.74 -2.38
N ALA A 57 -16.34 -12.10 -3.39
CA ALA A 57 -17.80 -12.00 -3.53
C ALA A 57 -18.43 -13.37 -3.80
N ALA A 58 -17.78 -14.20 -4.62
CA ALA A 58 -18.21 -15.57 -4.86
C ALA A 58 -18.17 -16.39 -3.56
N TRP A 59 -17.11 -16.25 -2.76
CA TRP A 59 -16.98 -17.02 -1.52
C TRP A 59 -17.94 -16.54 -0.43
N ALA A 60 -18.24 -15.24 -0.36
CA ALA A 60 -19.28 -14.71 0.51
C ALA A 60 -20.66 -15.33 0.17
N SER A 61 -20.99 -15.47 -1.12
CA SER A 61 -22.24 -16.11 -1.55
C SER A 61 -22.32 -17.60 -1.21
N ILE A 62 -21.20 -18.33 -1.28
CA ILE A 62 -21.11 -19.74 -0.83
C ILE A 62 -21.24 -19.81 0.71
N GLY A 63 -20.63 -18.87 1.42
CA GLY A 63 -20.70 -18.75 2.88
C GLY A 63 -22.12 -18.48 3.39
N GLU A 64 -22.89 -17.62 2.71
CA GLU A 64 -24.31 -17.38 3.01
C GLU A 64 -25.16 -18.66 2.93
N GLN A 65 -24.78 -19.61 2.07
CA GLN A 65 -25.45 -20.91 1.92
C GLN A 65 -24.98 -21.94 2.97
N GLY A 66 -23.98 -21.60 3.79
CA GLY A 66 -23.40 -22.50 4.79
C GLY A 66 -22.49 -23.57 4.19
N GLU A 67 -22.05 -23.39 2.94
CA GLU A 67 -21.29 -24.39 2.19
C GLU A 67 -19.77 -24.15 2.22
N LEU A 68 -19.33 -23.03 2.79
CA LEU A 68 -17.92 -22.65 2.81
C LEU A 68 -17.17 -23.39 3.93
N SER A 69 -16.15 -24.17 3.58
CA SER A 69 -15.32 -24.90 4.53
C SER A 69 -14.43 -23.97 5.35
N SER A 70 -13.93 -24.44 6.51
CA SER A 70 -12.98 -23.65 7.32
C SER A 70 -11.68 -23.33 6.58
N GLU A 71 -11.23 -24.22 5.70
CA GLU A 71 -10.04 -24.01 4.86
C GLU A 71 -10.28 -22.90 3.83
N GLN A 72 -11.42 -22.96 3.13
CA GLN A 72 -11.84 -21.89 2.21
C GLN A 72 -12.03 -20.56 2.95
N ARG A 73 -12.55 -20.58 4.17
CA ARG A 73 -12.64 -19.34 4.97
C ARG A 73 -11.28 -18.73 5.27
N GLY A 74 -10.29 -19.56 5.61
CA GLY A 74 -8.91 -19.12 5.83
C GLY A 74 -8.26 -18.56 4.57
N GLU A 75 -8.44 -19.22 3.43
CA GLU A 75 -7.94 -18.73 2.15
C GLU A 75 -8.55 -17.37 1.76
N ALA A 76 -9.84 -17.12 2.06
CA ALA A 76 -10.50 -15.87 1.71
C ALA A 76 -9.99 -14.73 2.59
N ALA A 77 -9.79 -15.02 3.88
CA ALA A 77 -9.17 -14.08 4.79
C ALA A 77 -7.78 -13.68 4.30
N GLU A 78 -6.97 -14.64 3.85
CA GLU A 78 -5.64 -14.37 3.29
C GLU A 78 -5.70 -13.54 1.98
N ILE A 79 -6.63 -13.84 1.08
CA ILE A 79 -6.84 -13.02 -0.13
C ILE A 79 -7.22 -11.58 0.24
N ALA A 80 -8.11 -11.39 1.22
CA ALA A 80 -8.50 -10.08 1.71
C ALA A 80 -7.33 -9.33 2.36
N HIS A 81 -6.48 -10.01 3.13
CA HIS A 81 -5.26 -9.47 3.72
C HIS A 81 -4.29 -8.94 2.64
N GLN A 82 -4.00 -9.77 1.63
CA GLN A 82 -3.13 -9.39 0.52
C GLN A 82 -3.70 -8.22 -0.29
N LEU A 83 -5.02 -8.19 -0.46
CA LEU A 83 -5.71 -7.08 -1.11
C LEU A 83 -5.55 -5.80 -0.29
N ALA A 84 -5.77 -5.83 1.03
CA ALA A 84 -5.62 -4.67 1.91
C ALA A 84 -4.22 -4.06 1.83
N GLY A 85 -3.17 -4.91 1.87
CA GLY A 85 -1.78 -4.48 1.74
C GLY A 85 -1.47 -3.87 0.37
N SER A 86 -1.93 -4.52 -0.71
CA SER A 86 -1.75 -4.00 -2.06
C SER A 86 -2.49 -2.68 -2.27
N ALA A 87 -3.75 -2.58 -1.85
CA ALA A 87 -4.58 -1.37 -1.99
C ALA A 87 -3.94 -0.18 -1.26
N GLY A 88 -3.40 -0.41 -0.06
CA GLY A 88 -2.77 0.64 0.73
C GLY A 88 -1.48 1.17 0.09
N THR A 89 -0.71 0.28 -0.54
CA THR A 89 0.51 0.66 -1.28
C THR A 89 0.22 1.64 -2.42
N PHE A 90 -0.96 1.54 -3.05
CA PHE A 90 -1.38 2.41 -4.15
C PHE A 90 -2.36 3.51 -3.73
N GLY A 91 -2.51 3.75 -2.41
CA GLY A 91 -3.25 4.87 -1.87
C GLY A 91 -4.77 4.74 -1.86
N TYR A 92 -5.30 3.51 -1.97
CA TYR A 92 -6.73 3.21 -1.82
C TYR A 92 -7.09 3.01 -0.34
N LEU A 93 -7.00 4.07 0.45
CA LEU A 93 -7.06 3.97 1.92
C LEU A 93 -8.40 3.40 2.39
N ALA A 94 -9.51 3.89 1.85
CA ALA A 94 -10.81 3.42 2.27
C ALA A 94 -11.10 1.99 1.77
N ALA A 95 -10.52 1.57 0.63
CA ALA A 95 -10.59 0.17 0.21
C ALA A 95 -9.78 -0.74 1.14
N THR A 96 -8.62 -0.28 1.63
CA THR A 96 -7.82 -1.02 2.61
C THR A 96 -8.59 -1.27 3.91
N ASP A 97 -9.30 -0.27 4.43
CA ASP A 97 -10.07 -0.44 5.66
C ASP A 97 -11.22 -1.43 5.49
N VAL A 98 -11.93 -1.36 4.36
CA VAL A 98 -12.99 -2.34 4.05
C VAL A 98 -12.41 -3.74 3.83
N ALA A 99 -11.26 -3.87 3.17
CA ALA A 99 -10.61 -5.17 2.96
C ALA A 99 -10.19 -5.85 4.27
N ARG A 100 -9.71 -5.08 5.26
CA ARG A 100 -9.43 -5.59 6.61
C ARG A 100 -10.68 -6.07 7.34
N GLU A 101 -11.79 -5.36 7.15
CA GLU A 101 -13.07 -5.81 7.70
C GLU A 101 -13.54 -7.11 7.04
N VAL A 102 -13.36 -7.24 5.73
CA VAL A 102 -13.63 -8.48 4.98
C VAL A 102 -12.75 -9.64 5.49
N GLU A 103 -11.44 -9.42 5.69
CA GLU A 103 -10.50 -10.39 6.26
C GLU A 103 -10.99 -10.90 7.63
N LYS A 104 -11.37 -9.96 8.50
CA LYS A 104 -11.90 -10.28 9.83
C LYS A 104 -13.20 -11.08 9.74
N LEU A 105 -14.13 -10.65 8.90
CA LEU A 105 -15.42 -11.33 8.74
C LEU A 105 -15.26 -12.74 8.17
N PHE A 106 -14.37 -12.98 7.21
CA PHE A 106 -14.11 -14.36 6.78
C PHE A 106 -13.57 -15.24 7.91
N SER A 107 -12.68 -14.69 8.75
CA SER A 107 -12.08 -15.37 9.90
C SER A 107 -13.08 -15.66 11.03
N GLU A 108 -14.03 -14.75 11.27
CA GLU A 108 -14.88 -14.74 12.47
C GLU A 108 -16.37 -14.95 12.19
N ALA A 109 -16.86 -14.85 10.94
CA ALA A 109 -18.29 -14.83 10.66
C ALA A 109 -19.00 -16.08 11.19
N ASP A 110 -20.03 -15.86 11.98
CA ASP A 110 -20.91 -16.92 12.44
C ASP A 110 -22.35 -16.45 12.30
N GLY A 111 -23.19 -17.31 11.75
CA GLY A 111 -24.59 -16.99 11.44
C GLY A 111 -24.82 -16.06 10.24
N ALA A 112 -26.09 -15.95 9.85
CA ALA A 112 -26.53 -15.27 8.62
C ALA A 112 -26.27 -13.75 8.60
N GLU A 113 -26.31 -13.08 9.76
CA GLU A 113 -26.06 -11.64 9.87
C GLU A 113 -24.61 -11.30 9.50
N SER A 114 -23.65 -12.10 9.99
CA SER A 114 -22.23 -11.94 9.68
C SER A 114 -21.95 -12.09 8.18
N TRP A 115 -22.59 -13.06 7.53
CA TRP A 115 -22.47 -13.27 6.09
C TRP A 115 -23.11 -12.14 5.26
N THR A 116 -24.27 -11.63 5.71
CA THR A 116 -24.91 -10.47 5.07
C THR A 116 -23.98 -9.26 5.10
N ARG A 117 -23.40 -8.97 6.29
CA ARG A 117 -22.43 -7.89 6.46
C ARG A 117 -21.18 -8.09 5.60
N LEU A 118 -20.67 -9.32 5.51
CA LEU A 118 -19.54 -9.65 4.64
C LEU A 118 -19.84 -9.32 3.18
N THR A 119 -21.01 -9.74 2.68
CA THR A 119 -21.45 -9.45 1.32
C THR A 119 -21.55 -7.95 1.05
N GLU A 120 -22.08 -7.17 2.00
CA GLU A 120 -22.11 -5.70 1.91
C GLU A 120 -20.71 -5.10 1.87
N CYS A 121 -19.80 -5.55 2.75
CA CYS A 121 -18.41 -5.10 2.76
C CYS A 121 -17.69 -5.41 1.44
N VAL A 122 -17.85 -6.60 0.87
CA VAL A 122 -17.23 -6.95 -0.42
C VAL A 122 -17.78 -6.09 -1.56
N ARG A 123 -19.08 -5.79 -1.56
CA ARG A 123 -19.68 -4.86 -2.54
C ARG A 123 -19.11 -3.45 -2.39
N ASP A 124 -18.96 -2.96 -1.16
CA ASP A 124 -18.35 -1.65 -0.92
C ASP A 124 -16.87 -1.62 -1.35
N LEU A 125 -16.13 -2.70 -1.09
CA LEU A 125 -14.74 -2.87 -1.53
C LEU A 125 -14.62 -2.75 -3.05
N LEU A 126 -15.45 -3.46 -3.80
CA LEU A 126 -15.50 -3.40 -5.26
C LEU A 126 -15.80 -1.99 -5.78
N ARG A 127 -16.76 -1.30 -5.14
CA ARG A 127 -17.10 0.08 -5.50
C ARG A 127 -15.89 1.00 -5.34
N ARG A 128 -15.21 0.94 -4.19
CA ARG A 128 -14.04 1.79 -3.87
C ARG A 128 -12.85 1.51 -4.78
N LEU A 129 -12.58 0.24 -5.09
CA LEU A 129 -11.52 -0.11 -6.03
C LEU A 129 -11.82 0.38 -7.46
N ARG A 130 -13.08 0.64 -7.81
CA ARG A 130 -13.50 1.20 -9.11
C ARG A 130 -13.51 2.73 -9.13
N GLU A 131 -13.34 3.38 -8.00
CA GLU A 131 -13.08 4.82 -7.90
C GLU A 131 -11.58 5.10 -8.07
N PRO A 132 -11.16 6.33 -8.38
CA PRO A 132 -9.75 6.73 -8.35
C PRO A 132 -9.22 6.75 -6.90
N PRO A 133 -7.92 6.50 -6.66
CA PRO A 133 -7.36 6.46 -5.31
C PRO A 133 -7.31 7.84 -4.67
N GLU A 134 -7.53 7.91 -3.36
CA GLU A 134 -7.63 9.17 -2.61
C GLU A 134 -6.33 9.97 -2.66
N LEU A 135 -5.17 9.28 -2.67
CA LEU A 135 -3.86 9.92 -2.75
C LEU A 135 -3.46 10.39 -4.16
N SER A 136 -4.23 10.09 -5.20
CA SER A 136 -4.00 10.64 -6.54
C SER A 136 -4.67 12.00 -6.77
N ALA A 137 -5.55 12.44 -5.87
CA ALA A 137 -6.30 13.68 -6.00
C ALA A 137 -5.61 14.90 -5.33
N LEU A 138 -4.39 14.72 -4.83
CA LEU A 138 -3.63 15.75 -4.11
C LEU A 138 -2.50 16.40 -4.94
N ASP A 139 -2.40 16.08 -6.23
CA ASP A 139 -1.48 16.72 -7.19
C ASP A 139 -2.09 17.96 -7.86
#